data_AF-A0A963HWA0-F1
#
_entry.id   AF-A0A963HWA0-F1
#
_cell.length_a   1.000
_cell.length_b   1.000
_cell.length_c   1.000
_cell.angle_alpha   90.00
_cell.angle_beta   90.00
_cell.angle_gamma   90.00
#
_symmetry.space_group_name_H-M   'P 1'
#
loop_
_entity.id
_entity.type
_entity.pdbx_description
1 polymer ?
#
loop_
_entity_poly.entity_id
_entity_poly.type
_entity_poly.pdbx_seq_one_letter_code
_entity_poly.pdbx_strand_id
1 'polypeptide(L)'
;MTETEAKEAEILWGRDQQRQQAVSTLSAFGLTEQAIDNQLKAGAKTDAEALKSILLSVADSGASSHDRKMAHFQLAIEAERNGLPFLEHLACAARYELLRHQEQGVQKVKILAAGEANSCPSCQSQNGRVFTITNALHQMPIPCAGCTRTLCGDVPGFCRCGYVAAFD
;
A
#
# COMPACT_ATOMS: atom_id res chain seq x y z
N MET A 1 28.48 -27.94 15.08
CA MET A 1 27.13 -27.40 14.87
C MET A 1 26.16 -28.57 14.81
N THR A 2 25.30 -28.66 15.80
CA THR A 2 24.24 -29.67 15.91
C THR A 2 23.01 -29.25 15.11
N GLU A 3 22.11 -30.19 14.84
CA GLU A 3 20.85 -29.91 14.14
C GLU A 3 19.98 -28.90 14.89
N THR A 4 20.03 -28.91 16.22
CA THR A 4 19.34 -27.94 17.09
C THR A 4 19.92 -26.54 16.93
N GLU A 5 21.24 -26.41 16.98
CA GLU A 5 21.92 -25.11 16.79
C GLU A 5 21.65 -24.51 15.41
N ALA A 6 21.56 -25.35 14.37
CA ALA A 6 21.21 -24.91 13.02
C ALA A 6 19.77 -24.36 12.95
N LYS A 7 18.81 -25.07 13.54
CA LYS A 7 17.40 -24.63 13.60
C LYS A 7 17.22 -23.33 14.38
N GLU A 8 17.94 -23.17 15.49
CA GLU A 8 17.90 -21.92 16.28
C GLU A 8 18.49 -20.75 15.49
N ALA A 9 19.59 -20.97 14.77
CA ALA A 9 20.19 -19.95 13.90
C ALA A 9 19.24 -19.54 12.76
N GLU A 10 18.54 -20.49 12.13
CA GLU A 10 17.54 -20.20 11.09
C GLU A 10 16.38 -19.35 11.62
N ILE A 11 15.86 -19.67 12.82
CA ILE A 11 14.78 -18.89 13.46
C ILE A 11 15.26 -17.45 13.75
N LEU A 12 16.45 -17.30 14.32
CA LEU A 12 17.02 -15.99 14.63
C LEU A 12 17.23 -15.16 13.37
N TRP A 13 17.77 -15.77 12.32
CA TRP A 13 18.00 -15.09 11.05
C TRP A 13 16.70 -14.68 10.37
N GLY A 14 15.67 -15.54 10.38
CA GLY A 14 14.35 -15.19 9.86
C GLY A 14 13.71 -14.01 10.59
N ARG A 15 13.87 -13.94 11.92
CA ARG A 15 13.40 -12.80 12.73
C ARG A 15 14.15 -11.51 12.40
N ASP A 16 15.47 -11.56 12.30
CA ASP A 16 16.30 -10.40 11.93
C ASP A 16 15.92 -9.87 10.54
N GLN A 17 15.70 -10.77 9.57
CA GLN A 17 15.26 -10.39 8.24
C GLN A 17 13.88 -9.69 8.25
N GLN A 18 12.91 -10.23 9.00
CA GLN A 18 11.60 -9.60 9.16
C GLN A 18 11.71 -8.21 9.80
N ARG A 19 12.56 -8.08 10.82
CA ARG A 19 12.83 -6.82 11.50
C ARG A 19 13.41 -5.79 10.53
N GLN A 20 14.44 -6.15 9.77
CA GLN A 20 15.07 -5.27 8.79
C GLN A 20 14.09 -4.83 7.70
N GLN A 21 13.23 -5.74 7.24
CA GLN A 21 12.18 -5.40 6.27
C GLN A 21 11.19 -4.39 6.85
N ALA A 22 10.73 -4.60 8.09
CA ALA A 22 9.83 -3.67 8.76
C ALA A 22 10.48 -2.28 8.93
N VAL A 23 11.74 -2.22 9.37
CA VAL A 23 12.49 -0.96 9.50
C VAL A 23 12.65 -0.27 8.15
N SER A 24 12.98 -1.00 7.09
CA SER A 24 13.07 -0.45 5.73
C SER A 24 11.74 0.17 5.29
N THR A 25 10.61 -0.49 5.54
CA THR A 25 9.28 0.05 5.26
C THR A 25 8.99 1.32 6.06
N LEU A 26 9.32 1.33 7.35
CA LEU A 26 9.07 2.45 8.25
C LEU A 26 9.93 3.69 7.93
N SER A 27 11.13 3.47 7.39
CA SER A 27 12.03 4.56 7.01
C SER A 27 11.41 5.54 5.99
N ALA A 28 10.50 5.07 5.13
CA ALA A 28 9.77 5.90 4.17
C ALA A 28 8.84 6.94 4.85
N PHE A 29 8.53 6.74 6.13
CA PHE A 29 7.69 7.62 6.95
C PHE A 29 8.52 8.38 8.00
N GLY A 30 9.86 8.34 7.92
CA GLY A 30 10.75 8.92 8.92
C GLY A 30 10.72 8.20 10.26
N LEU A 31 10.20 6.97 10.31
CA LEU A 31 10.11 6.14 11.50
C LEU A 31 11.31 5.19 11.57
N THR A 32 11.77 4.95 12.79
CA THR A 32 12.93 4.09 13.05
C THR A 32 12.50 2.79 13.72
N GLU A 33 13.47 1.92 13.93
CA GLU A 33 13.32 0.71 14.71
C GLU A 33 12.69 0.94 16.10
N GLN A 34 12.95 2.10 16.72
CA GLN A 34 12.38 2.48 18.02
C GLN A 34 10.83 2.48 18.00
N ALA A 35 10.21 2.75 16.85
CA ALA A 35 8.76 2.72 16.72
C ALA A 35 8.21 1.29 16.90
N ILE A 36 8.94 0.27 16.40
CA ILE A 36 8.57 -1.13 16.55
C ILE A 36 8.71 -1.53 18.02
N ASP A 37 9.81 -1.17 18.68
CA ASP A 37 10.00 -1.44 20.10
C ASP A 37 8.92 -0.84 20.98
N ASN A 38 8.46 0.38 20.64
CA ASN A 38 7.39 1.03 21.36
C ASN A 38 6.07 0.27 21.23
N GLN A 39 5.76 -0.27 20.05
CA GLN A 39 4.57 -1.11 19.86
C GLN A 39 4.66 -2.45 20.58
N LEU A 40 5.84 -3.09 20.57
CA LEU A 40 6.07 -4.33 21.32
C LEU A 40 5.86 -4.09 22.84
N LYS A 41 6.38 -2.98 23.37
CA LYS A 41 6.13 -2.56 24.76
C LYS A 41 4.66 -2.24 25.03
N ALA A 42 3.93 -1.75 24.02
CA ALA A 42 2.50 -1.49 24.09
C ALA A 42 1.62 -2.75 23.93
N GLY A 43 2.22 -3.91 23.67
CA GLY A 43 1.52 -5.21 23.66
C GLY A 43 1.45 -5.92 22.30
N ALA A 44 2.08 -5.40 21.25
CA ALA A 44 2.27 -6.17 20.02
C ALA A 44 3.14 -7.40 20.28
N LYS A 45 2.76 -8.57 19.74
CA LYS A 45 3.45 -9.84 19.99
C LYS A 45 4.57 -10.11 19.00
N THR A 46 4.52 -9.48 17.84
CA THR A 46 5.49 -9.67 16.75
C THR A 46 5.81 -8.35 16.06
N ASP A 47 6.94 -8.29 15.35
CA ASP A 47 7.30 -7.14 14.52
C ASP A 47 6.27 -6.89 13.41
N ALA A 48 5.63 -7.94 12.88
CA ALA A 48 4.57 -7.82 11.88
C ALA A 48 3.32 -7.14 12.46
N GLU A 49 2.90 -7.53 13.67
CA GLU A 49 1.80 -6.87 14.38
C GLU A 49 2.14 -5.40 14.70
N ALA A 50 3.36 -5.14 15.17
CA ALA A 50 3.84 -3.79 15.44
C ALA A 50 3.86 -2.93 14.17
N LEU A 51 4.42 -3.44 13.06
CA LEU A 51 4.44 -2.77 11.76
C LEU A 51 3.03 -2.43 11.29
N LYS A 52 2.10 -3.40 11.34
CA LYS A 52 0.70 -3.19 10.96
C LYS A 52 0.05 -2.09 11.79
N SER A 53 0.25 -2.10 13.11
CA SER A 53 -0.27 -1.08 14.03
C SER A 53 0.24 0.32 13.64
N ILE A 54 1.54 0.45 13.37
CA ILE A 54 2.16 1.70 12.96
C ILE A 54 1.58 2.18 11.63
N LEU A 55 1.51 1.31 10.63
CA LEU A 55 0.96 1.66 9.31
C LEU A 55 -0.51 2.09 9.40
N LEU A 56 -1.32 1.45 10.25
CA LEU A 56 -2.70 1.89 10.49
C LEU A 56 -2.74 3.29 11.11
N SER A 57 -1.85 3.60 12.06
CA SER A 57 -1.74 4.95 12.61
C SER A 57 -1.34 5.96 11.53
N VAL A 58 -0.36 5.66 10.68
CA VAL A 58 0.06 6.56 9.60
C VAL A 58 -1.06 6.75 8.56
N ALA A 59 -1.81 5.70 8.26
CA ALA A 59 -2.95 5.76 7.34
C ALA A 59 -4.08 6.67 7.85
N ASP A 60 -4.32 6.67 9.17
CA ASP A 60 -5.36 7.48 9.82
C ASP A 60 -4.92 8.93 10.08
N SER A 61 -3.74 9.10 10.69
CA SER A 61 -3.28 10.39 11.23
C SER A 61 -2.00 10.93 10.58
N GLY A 62 -1.53 10.33 9.48
CA GLY A 62 -0.36 10.79 8.74
C GLY A 62 -0.46 12.27 8.33
N ALA A 63 0.68 12.95 8.34
CA ALA A 63 0.75 14.40 8.14
C ALA A 63 0.35 14.84 6.72
N SER A 64 0.58 13.99 5.72
CA SER A 64 0.27 14.29 4.32
C SER A 64 -0.60 13.21 3.66
N SER A 65 -1.36 13.61 2.63
CA SER A 65 -2.06 12.66 1.76
C SER A 65 -1.09 11.66 1.10
N HIS A 66 0.17 12.04 0.87
CA HIS A 66 1.19 11.10 0.39
C HIS A 66 1.49 10.00 1.40
N ASP A 67 1.75 10.33 2.67
CA ASP A 67 2.06 9.36 3.71
C ASP A 67 0.90 8.38 3.90
N ARG A 68 -0.33 8.90 3.95
CA ARG A 68 -1.53 8.09 4.09
C ARG A 68 -1.73 7.14 2.90
N LYS A 69 -1.50 7.63 1.67
CA LYS A 69 -1.48 6.78 0.46
C LYS A 69 -0.47 5.66 0.59
N MET A 70 0.78 5.98 0.95
CA MET A 70 1.86 5.00 1.02
C MET A 70 1.61 3.97 2.13
N ALA A 71 1.09 4.40 3.28
CA ALA A 71 0.70 3.50 4.37
C ALA A 71 -0.39 2.53 3.95
N HIS A 72 -1.45 3.00 3.28
CA HIS A 72 -2.47 2.12 2.73
C HIS A 72 -1.93 1.18 1.66
N PHE A 73 -1.05 1.64 0.77
CA PHE A 73 -0.44 0.76 -0.22
C PHE A 73 0.38 -0.36 0.44
N GLN A 74 1.15 -0.04 1.48
CA GLN A 74 1.89 -1.04 2.25
C GLN A 74 0.96 -1.99 3.01
N LEU A 75 -0.13 -1.49 3.60
CA LEU A 75 -1.15 -2.34 4.23
C LEU A 75 -1.78 -3.32 3.23
N ALA A 76 -1.98 -2.91 1.98
CA ALA A 76 -2.45 -3.82 0.93
C ALA A 76 -1.42 -4.95 0.66
N ILE A 77 -0.13 -4.60 0.59
CA ILE A 77 0.95 -5.58 0.40
C ILE A 77 0.96 -6.61 1.55
N GLU A 78 0.94 -6.12 2.79
CA GLU A 78 0.95 -6.99 3.96
C GLU A 78 -0.33 -7.82 4.08
N ALA A 79 -1.50 -7.24 3.80
CA ALA A 79 -2.75 -7.98 3.80
C ALA A 79 -2.71 -9.16 2.82
N GLU A 80 -2.30 -8.92 1.57
CA GLU A 80 -2.27 -9.98 0.56
C GLU A 80 -1.23 -11.06 0.86
N ARG A 81 -0.03 -10.69 1.33
CA ARG A 81 1.00 -11.64 1.78
C ARG A 81 0.49 -12.60 2.84
N ASN A 82 -0.46 -12.15 3.67
CA ASN A 82 -1.07 -12.93 4.74
C ASN A 82 -2.43 -13.55 4.34
N GLY A 83 -2.80 -13.51 3.06
CA GLY A 83 -4.08 -14.06 2.57
C GLY A 83 -5.32 -13.29 3.06
N LEU A 84 -5.16 -12.03 3.45
CA LEU A 84 -6.22 -11.15 3.93
C LEU A 84 -6.76 -10.25 2.79
N PRO A 85 -7.99 -9.74 2.92
CA PRO A 85 -8.53 -8.77 1.95
C PRO A 85 -7.66 -7.50 1.85
N PHE A 86 -7.31 -7.09 0.62
CA PHE A 86 -6.39 -5.98 0.37
C PHE A 86 -6.96 -4.86 -0.53
N LEU A 87 -8.05 -5.13 -1.27
CA LEU A 87 -8.60 -4.19 -2.25
C LEU A 87 -9.08 -2.88 -1.62
N GLU A 88 -9.60 -2.92 -0.39
CA GLU A 88 -10.00 -1.72 0.34
C GLU A 88 -8.82 -0.79 0.61
N HIS A 89 -7.66 -1.36 0.99
CA HIS A 89 -6.44 -0.58 1.17
C HIS A 89 -5.95 0.04 -0.14
N LEU A 90 -6.05 -0.66 -1.27
CA LEU A 90 -5.74 -0.08 -2.59
C LEU A 90 -6.71 1.06 -2.96
N ALA A 91 -8.00 0.92 -2.63
CA ALA A 91 -8.99 1.97 -2.84
C ALA A 91 -8.71 3.21 -1.99
N CYS A 92 -8.33 3.02 -0.71
CA CYS A 92 -7.91 4.12 0.16
C CYS A 92 -6.63 4.80 -0.36
N ALA A 93 -5.64 4.04 -0.83
CA ALA A 93 -4.44 4.61 -1.45
C ALA A 93 -4.79 5.46 -2.68
N ALA A 94 -5.69 4.99 -3.55
CA ALA A 94 -6.15 5.74 -4.72
C ALA A 94 -6.93 7.01 -4.32
N ARG A 95 -7.73 6.95 -3.24
CA ARG A 95 -8.45 8.11 -2.70
C ARG A 95 -7.48 9.19 -2.22
N TYR A 96 -6.44 8.81 -1.49
CA TYR A 96 -5.44 9.77 -1.01
C TYR A 96 -4.58 10.35 -2.15
N GLU A 97 -4.39 9.63 -3.26
CA GLU A 97 -3.81 10.23 -4.47
C GLU A 97 -4.72 11.34 -5.05
N LEU A 98 -6.04 11.13 -5.09
CA LEU A 98 -6.99 12.16 -5.52
C LEU A 98 -7.04 13.35 -4.57
N LEU A 99 -7.03 13.12 -3.25
CA LEU A 99 -6.97 14.19 -2.25
C LEU A 99 -5.68 15.00 -2.40
N ARG A 100 -4.54 14.35 -2.65
CA ARG A 100 -3.28 15.05 -2.95
C ARG A 100 -3.39 15.94 -4.18
N HIS A 101 -4.02 15.48 -5.26
CA HIS A 101 -4.29 16.31 -6.43
C HIS A 101 -5.21 17.49 -6.08
N GLN A 102 -6.24 17.27 -5.26
CA GLN A 102 -7.14 18.32 -4.78
C GLN A 102 -6.40 19.39 -3.97
N GLU A 103 -5.54 19.00 -3.03
CA GLU A 103 -4.69 19.87 -2.22
C GLU A 103 -3.75 20.72 -3.08
N GLN A 104 -3.31 20.18 -4.23
CA GLN A 104 -2.47 20.87 -5.22
C GLN A 104 -3.26 21.78 -6.17
N GLY A 105 -4.58 21.89 -6.02
CA GLY A 105 -5.43 22.74 -6.87
C GLY A 105 -5.76 22.14 -8.24
N VAL A 106 -5.46 20.86 -8.47
CA VAL A 106 -5.83 20.16 -9.71
C VAL A 106 -7.35 20.08 -9.81
N GLN A 107 -7.90 20.48 -10.95
CA GLN A 107 -9.36 20.49 -11.17
C GLN A 107 -9.87 19.20 -11.83
N LYS A 108 -9.04 18.62 -12.71
CA LYS A 108 -9.37 17.43 -13.49
C LYS A 108 -8.25 16.40 -13.43
N VAL A 109 -8.63 15.13 -13.44
CA VAL A 109 -7.71 14.00 -13.54
C VAL A 109 -8.11 13.09 -14.68
N LYS A 110 -7.11 12.42 -15.25
CA LYS A 110 -7.27 11.38 -16.24
C LYS A 110 -6.84 10.05 -15.63
N ILE A 111 -7.55 8.98 -15.95
CA ILE A 111 -7.10 7.63 -15.61
C ILE A 111 -6.01 7.21 -16.59
N LEU A 112 -4.86 6.80 -16.05
CA LEU A 112 -3.76 6.18 -16.79
C LEU A 112 -3.67 4.71 -16.41
N ALA A 113 -3.96 3.82 -17.35
CA ALA A 113 -3.75 2.38 -17.19
C ALA A 113 -2.37 1.98 -17.74
N ALA A 114 -1.69 1.05 -17.07
CA ALA A 114 -0.29 0.70 -17.30
C ALA A 114 -0.08 -0.38 -18.38
N GLY A 115 -0.87 -0.34 -19.45
CA GLY A 115 -0.87 -1.37 -20.51
C GLY A 115 -1.50 -2.71 -20.07
N GLU A 116 -1.76 -3.60 -21.03
CA GLU A 116 -2.46 -4.87 -20.77
C GLU A 116 -1.68 -5.77 -19.81
N ALA A 117 -0.34 -5.68 -19.82
CA ALA A 117 0.51 -6.46 -18.92
C ALA A 117 0.37 -6.04 -17.45
N ASN A 118 0.05 -4.77 -17.12
CA ASN A 118 0.06 -4.27 -15.74
C ASN A 118 -1.27 -3.68 -15.27
N SER A 119 -2.36 -3.93 -16.01
CA SER A 119 -3.69 -3.50 -15.63
C SER A 119 -4.72 -4.58 -15.92
N CYS A 120 -5.79 -4.64 -15.13
CA CYS A 120 -6.90 -5.53 -15.42
C CYS A 120 -7.74 -4.97 -16.59
N PRO A 121 -8.53 -5.81 -17.29
CA PRO A 121 -9.37 -5.35 -18.40
C PRO A 121 -10.36 -4.24 -18.02
N SER A 122 -10.91 -4.29 -16.80
CA SER A 122 -11.84 -3.27 -16.31
C SER A 122 -11.15 -1.91 -16.19
N CYS A 123 -9.99 -1.82 -15.51
CA CYS A 123 -9.21 -0.59 -15.43
C CYS A 123 -8.72 -0.12 -16.81
N GLN A 124 -8.43 -1.04 -17.74
CA GLN A 124 -8.04 -0.68 -19.09
C GLN A 124 -9.14 0.02 -19.88
N SER A 125 -10.39 -0.43 -19.75
CA SER A 125 -11.52 0.25 -20.38
C SER A 125 -11.75 1.69 -19.86
N GLN A 126 -11.15 2.01 -18.71
CA GLN A 126 -11.18 3.36 -18.14
C GLN A 126 -10.03 4.25 -18.61
N ASN A 127 -9.05 3.70 -19.33
CA ASN A 127 -7.85 4.45 -19.73
C ASN A 127 -8.22 5.69 -20.56
N GLY A 128 -7.62 6.83 -20.21
CA GLY A 128 -7.86 8.10 -20.89
C GLY A 128 -9.14 8.83 -20.46
N ARG A 129 -10.03 8.22 -19.68
CA ARG A 129 -11.24 8.91 -19.19
C ARG A 129 -10.87 10.03 -18.23
N VAL A 130 -11.47 11.20 -18.45
CA VAL A 130 -11.24 12.42 -17.68
C VAL A 130 -12.41 12.68 -16.73
N PHE A 131 -12.09 13.04 -15.49
CA PHE A 131 -13.05 13.37 -14.44
C PHE A 131 -12.65 14.70 -13.80
N THR A 132 -13.62 15.45 -13.29
CA THR A 132 -13.32 16.42 -12.24
C THR A 132 -12.84 15.69 -11.00
N ILE A 133 -12.00 16.31 -10.17
CA ILE A 133 -11.55 15.70 -8.90
C ILE A 133 -12.73 15.27 -8.03
N THR A 134 -13.76 16.11 -7.91
CA THR A 134 -14.98 15.79 -7.14
C THR A 134 -15.67 14.54 -7.66
N ASN A 135 -15.82 14.40 -8.98
CA ASN A 135 -16.45 13.21 -9.57
C ASN A 135 -15.58 11.96 -9.37
N ALA A 136 -14.26 12.08 -9.49
CA ALA A 136 -13.34 10.97 -9.24
C ALA A 136 -13.40 10.48 -7.78
N LEU A 137 -13.42 11.40 -6.81
CA LEU A 137 -13.53 11.08 -5.38
C LEU A 137 -14.86 10.42 -5.00
N HIS A 138 -15.95 10.79 -5.70
CA HIS A 138 -17.26 10.18 -5.50
C HIS A 138 -17.37 8.81 -6.15
N GLN A 139 -16.94 8.68 -7.41
CA GLN A 139 -17.12 7.46 -8.19
C GLN A 139 -16.06 6.39 -7.91
N MET A 140 -14.84 6.79 -7.53
CA MET A 140 -13.70 5.90 -7.29
C MET A 140 -13.55 4.79 -8.37
N PRO A 141 -13.49 5.13 -9.67
CA PRO A 141 -13.51 4.14 -10.76
C PRO A 141 -12.33 3.18 -10.75
N ILE A 142 -11.18 3.59 -10.19
CA ILE A 142 -10.01 2.74 -9.98
C ILE A 142 -9.49 2.82 -8.53
N PRO A 143 -8.97 1.70 -7.97
CA PRO A 143 -9.03 0.35 -8.52
C PRO A 143 -10.48 -0.14 -8.62
N CYS A 144 -10.81 -0.88 -9.69
CA CYS A 144 -12.16 -1.42 -9.85
C CYS A 144 -12.45 -2.47 -8.77
N ALA A 145 -13.71 -2.58 -8.32
CA ALA A 145 -14.11 -3.53 -7.28
C ALA A 145 -13.78 -5.00 -7.62
N GLY A 146 -13.78 -5.36 -8.90
CA GLY A 146 -13.42 -6.68 -9.41
C GLY A 146 -11.97 -6.81 -9.90
N CYS A 147 -11.03 -6.01 -9.37
CA CYS A 147 -9.64 -6.08 -9.81
C CYS A 147 -9.03 -7.44 -9.45
N THR A 148 -8.56 -8.18 -10.45
CA THR A 148 -7.98 -9.53 -10.29
C THR A 148 -6.46 -9.54 -10.16
N ARG A 149 -5.81 -8.36 -10.15
CA ARG A 149 -4.35 -8.25 -10.07
C ARG A 149 -3.87 -8.41 -8.64
N THR A 150 -2.99 -9.38 -8.43
CA THR A 150 -2.47 -9.81 -7.13
C THR A 150 -0.93 -9.76 -7.15
N LEU A 151 -0.29 -9.62 -5.98
CA LEU A 151 1.17 -9.65 -5.88
C LEU A 151 1.79 -10.95 -6.40
N CYS A 152 1.12 -12.08 -6.22
CA CYS A 152 1.64 -13.42 -6.54
C CYS A 152 0.92 -14.12 -7.71
N GLY A 153 0.12 -13.40 -8.51
CA GLY A 153 -0.58 -13.98 -9.66
C GLY A 153 0.33 -14.24 -10.87
N ASP A 154 -0.25 -14.79 -11.94
CA ASP A 154 0.44 -15.12 -13.21
C ASP A 154 1.25 -13.95 -13.78
N VAL A 155 0.77 -12.74 -13.54
CA VAL A 155 1.50 -11.51 -13.80
C VAL A 155 1.59 -10.72 -12.49
N PRO A 156 2.73 -10.79 -11.79
CA PRO A 156 2.83 -10.38 -10.40
C PRO A 156 2.76 -8.86 -10.24
N GLY A 157 2.09 -8.46 -9.16
CA GLY A 157 1.94 -7.07 -8.75
C GLY A 157 0.50 -6.57 -8.86
N PHE A 158 0.14 -5.66 -7.97
CA PHE A 158 -1.11 -4.93 -8.07
C PHE A 158 -1.25 -4.18 -9.38
N CYS A 159 -2.49 -3.91 -9.75
CA CYS A 159 -2.83 -3.09 -10.92
C CYS A 159 -2.16 -1.72 -10.81
N ARG A 160 -1.36 -1.34 -11.81
CA ARG A 160 -0.60 -0.08 -11.82
C ARG A 160 -1.37 1.09 -12.47
N CYS A 161 -2.71 1.04 -12.42
CA CYS A 161 -3.54 2.14 -12.88
C CYS A 161 -3.55 3.29 -11.85
N GLY A 162 -3.59 4.53 -12.31
CA GLY A 162 -3.60 5.68 -11.41
C GLY A 162 -4.25 6.92 -12.01
N TYR A 163 -4.50 7.91 -11.15
CA TYR A 163 -4.97 9.23 -11.56
C TYR A 163 -3.77 10.14 -11.83
N VAL A 164 -3.76 10.78 -12.99
CA VAL A 164 -2.79 11.82 -13.36
C VAL A 164 -3.53 13.12 -13.59
N ALA A 165 -2.89 14.26 -13.27
CA ALA A 165 -3.47 15.57 -13.56
C ALA A 165 -3.76 15.70 -15.07
N ALA A 166 -4.93 16.23 -15.41
CA ALA A 166 -5.31 16.54 -16.77
C ALA A 166 -5.33 18.06 -16.94
N PHE A 167 -4.49 18.56 -17.84
CA PHE A 167 -4.46 19.94 -18.25
C PHE A 167 -5.19 20.04 -19.59
N ASP A 168 -6.11 21.00 -19.69
CA ASP A 168 -6.81 21.31 -20.94
C ASP A 168 -5.85 21.96 -21.95
#